data_AF-X1ERM0-F1
#
_entry.id   AF-X1ERM0-F1
#
_cell.length_a   1.000
_cell.length_b   1.000
_cell.length_c   1.000
_cell.angle_alpha   90.00
_cell.angle_beta   90.00
_cell.angle_gamma   90.00
#
_symmetry.space_group_name_H-M   'P 1'
#
loop_
_entity.id
_entity.type
_entity.pdbx_description
1 polymer ?
#
loop_
_entity_poly.entity_id
_entity_poly.type
_entity_poly.pdbx_seq_one_letter_code
_entity_poly.pdbx_strand_id
1 'polypeptide(L)'
;GATITHRTLTDLFRKRGVKLERTYQLNTGGNTDFLNMLNRSRLASKKESKTEAVQSVAAERIADENIHVGPSDYVAWQHDNKVCFLRMEGKLFGGVPMNLELRLSVEDSPNSAGVSIDAIRCGRDR
;
A
#
# COMPACT_ATOMS: atom_id res chain seq x y z
N GLY A 1 -0.57 0.16 -7.95
CA GLY A 1 -0.48 -1.28 -7.60
C GLY A 1 -0.77 -1.56 -6.14
N ALA A 2 0.26 -1.68 -5.29
CA ALA A 2 0.11 -2.17 -3.92
C ALA A 2 -0.92 -1.43 -3.04
N THR A 3 -0.90 -0.09 -3.01
CA THR A 3 -1.80 0.68 -2.15
C THR A 3 -3.27 0.56 -2.55
N ILE A 4 -3.59 0.44 -3.85
CA ILE A 4 -4.99 0.22 -4.27
C ILE A 4 -5.46 -1.17 -3.86
N THR A 5 -4.63 -2.21 -4.02
CA THR A 5 -4.94 -3.57 -3.55
C THR A 5 -5.21 -3.58 -2.05
N HIS A 6 -4.37 -2.93 -1.25
CA HIS A 6 -4.55 -2.83 0.19
C HIS A 6 -5.87 -2.12 0.52
N ARG A 7 -6.15 -0.96 -0.07
CA ARG A 7 -7.42 -0.24 0.15
C ARG A 7 -8.64 -1.07 -0.20
N THR A 8 -8.62 -1.76 -1.34
CA THR A 8 -9.73 -2.62 -1.77
C THR A 8 -9.97 -3.77 -0.79
N LEU A 9 -8.92 -4.41 -0.29
CA LEU A 9 -9.04 -5.47 0.70
C LEU A 9 -9.52 -4.95 2.05
N THR A 10 -9.03 -3.79 2.50
CA THR A 10 -9.48 -3.13 3.74
C THR A 10 -10.97 -2.77 3.67
N ASP A 11 -11.42 -2.20 2.55
CA ASP A 11 -12.84 -1.92 2.33
C ASP A 11 -13.70 -3.20 2.28
N LEU A 12 -13.18 -4.27 1.66
CA LEU A 12 -13.86 -5.56 1.65
C LEU A 12 -13.99 -6.15 3.05
N PHE A 13 -12.94 -6.06 3.88
CA PHE A 13 -12.96 -6.50 5.27
C PHE A 13 -14.06 -5.76 6.04
N ARG A 14 -14.09 -4.43 5.92
CA ARG A 14 -15.17 -3.58 6.47
C ARG A 14 -16.55 -4.06 6.02
N LYS A 15 -16.77 -4.24 4.71
CA LYS A 15 -18.05 -4.69 4.13
C LYS A 15 -18.49 -6.08 4.59
N ARG A 16 -17.53 -6.95 4.94
CA ARG A 16 -17.78 -8.32 5.41
C ARG A 16 -17.83 -8.43 6.93
N GLY A 17 -17.77 -7.31 7.66
CA GLY A 17 -17.79 -7.28 9.12
C GLY A 17 -16.52 -7.82 9.77
N VAL A 18 -15.40 -7.83 9.03
CA VAL A 18 -14.09 -8.21 9.55
C VAL A 18 -13.48 -7.01 10.26
N LYS A 19 -13.14 -7.16 11.54
CA LYS A 19 -12.35 -6.17 12.27
C LYS A 19 -10.88 -6.32 11.90
N LEU A 20 -10.33 -5.37 11.15
CA LEU A 20 -8.91 -5.30 10.86
C LEU A 20 -8.16 -4.78 12.11
N GLU A 21 -7.23 -5.58 12.63
CA GLU A 21 -6.50 -5.26 13.86
C GLU A 21 -5.08 -4.77 13.56
N ARG A 22 -4.39 -5.41 12.61
CA ARG A 22 -3.00 -5.06 12.25
C ARG A 22 -2.79 -5.20 10.76
N THR A 23 -1.95 -4.34 10.19
CA THR A 23 -1.56 -4.47 8.79
C THR A 23 -0.21 -3.83 8.48
N TYR A 24 0.50 -4.42 7.51
CA TYR A 24 1.64 -3.76 6.90
C TYR A 24 1.63 -3.89 5.38
N GLN A 25 2.31 -2.94 4.73
CA GLN A 25 2.66 -2.97 3.31
C GLN A 25 4.15 -2.64 3.15
N LEU A 26 4.96 -3.66 2.86
CA LEU A 26 6.40 -3.53 2.64
C LEU A 26 6.68 -3.58 1.14
N ASN A 27 7.42 -2.60 0.62
CA ASN A 27 7.71 -2.51 -0.81
C ASN A 27 9.21 -2.59 -1.04
N THR A 28 9.63 -3.26 -2.10
CA THR A 28 11.02 -3.35 -2.58
C THR A 28 11.06 -3.11 -4.08
N GLY A 29 12.15 -2.55 -4.58
CA GLY A 29 12.42 -2.36 -6.00
C GLY A 29 13.88 -1.99 -6.25
N GLY A 30 14.34 -2.05 -7.50
CA GLY A 30 15.74 -1.83 -7.87
C GLY A 30 15.98 -0.64 -8.79
N ASN A 31 14.96 0.15 -9.11
CA ASN A 31 15.11 1.36 -9.92
C ASN A 31 15.57 2.56 -9.06
N THR A 32 15.90 3.67 -9.70
CA THR A 32 16.42 4.86 -9.04
C THR A 32 15.40 5.56 -8.13
N ASP A 33 14.09 5.37 -8.33
CA ASP A 33 13.07 5.88 -7.38
C ASP A 33 13.20 5.19 -6.02
N PHE A 34 13.40 3.86 -6.00
CA PHE A 34 13.63 3.10 -4.76
C PHE A 34 14.95 3.49 -4.08
N LEU A 35 16.01 3.73 -4.86
CA LEU A 35 17.28 4.24 -4.31
C LEU A 35 17.10 5.61 -3.65
N ASN A 36 16.36 6.52 -4.30
CA ASN A 36 16.02 7.84 -3.76
C ASN A 36 15.13 7.74 -2.51
N MET A 37 14.32 6.70 -2.40
CA MET A 37 13.47 6.43 -1.25
C MET A 37 14.26 5.98 0.00
N LEU A 38 15.54 5.59 -0.10
CA LEU A 38 16.35 5.31 1.11
C LEU A 38 16.58 6.56 1.97
N ASN A 39 16.42 7.76 1.40
CA ASN A 39 16.56 9.01 2.14
C ASN A 39 15.32 9.25 3.03
N ARG A 40 15.43 8.82 4.29
CA ARG A 40 14.36 8.87 5.31
C ARG A 40 13.74 10.26 5.53
N SER A 41 14.51 11.34 5.34
CA SER A 41 14.00 12.71 5.50
C SER A 41 12.91 13.06 4.49
N ARG A 42 12.93 12.44 3.30
CA ARG A 42 11.94 12.64 2.22
C ARG A 42 10.75 11.70 2.31
N LEU A 43 10.75 10.75 3.24
CA LEU A 43 9.74 9.69 3.33
C LEU A 43 8.60 9.97 4.30
N ALA A 44 8.74 10.93 5.21
CA ALA A 44 7.74 11.18 6.26
C ALA A 44 6.36 11.47 5.65
N SER A 45 6.29 12.41 4.68
CA SER A 45 5.05 12.77 4.00
C SER A 45 4.46 11.64 3.16
N LYS A 46 5.30 10.84 2.49
CA LYS A 46 4.86 9.67 1.71
C LYS A 46 4.31 8.56 2.62
N LYS A 47 4.90 8.35 3.80
CA LYS A 47 4.40 7.38 4.78
C LYS A 47 3.03 7.81 5.28
N GLU A 48 2.90 9.06 5.73
CA GLU A 48 1.64 9.64 6.20
C GLU A 48 0.53 9.53 5.16
N SER A 49 0.79 10.01 3.93
CA SER A 49 -0.20 9.98 2.84
C SER A 49 -0.67 8.57 2.50
N LYS A 50 0.23 7.57 2.53
CA LYS A 50 -0.12 6.18 2.23
C LYS A 50 -0.85 5.50 3.38
N THR A 51 -0.46 5.78 4.62
CA THR A 51 -1.16 5.31 5.81
C THR A 51 -2.60 5.84 5.81
N GLU A 52 -2.79 7.14 5.59
CA GLU A 52 -4.13 7.75 5.55
C GLU A 52 -4.99 7.24 4.39
N ALA A 53 -4.38 6.89 3.25
CA ALA A 53 -5.10 6.26 2.15
C ALA A 53 -5.74 4.91 2.54
N VAL A 54 -5.12 4.16 3.46
CA VAL A 54 -5.67 2.90 4.01
C VAL A 54 -6.60 3.17 5.19
N GLN A 55 -6.22 4.05 6.12
CA GLN A 55 -7.05 4.41 7.28
C GLN A 55 -8.43 4.93 6.87
N SER A 56 -8.49 5.78 5.85
CA SER A 56 -9.73 6.39 5.36
C SER A 56 -10.80 5.41 4.86
N VAL A 57 -10.42 4.16 4.55
CA VAL A 57 -11.36 3.11 4.10
C VAL A 57 -11.57 2.01 5.14
N ALA A 58 -10.87 2.06 6.28
CA ALA A 58 -11.06 1.14 7.39
C ALA A 58 -12.39 1.39 8.11
N ALA A 59 -12.92 0.36 8.77
CA ALA A 59 -14.13 0.48 9.58
C ALA A 59 -13.91 1.35 10.83
N GLU A 60 -12.76 1.16 11.46
CA GLU A 60 -12.28 1.89 12.64
C GLU A 60 -10.84 2.34 12.37
N ARG A 61 -10.44 3.48 12.94
CA ARG A 61 -9.05 3.94 12.84
C ARG A 61 -8.14 2.95 13.57
N ILE A 62 -7.14 2.44 12.87
CA ILE A 62 -6.13 1.52 13.41
C ILE A 62 -5.11 2.35 14.20
N ALA A 63 -4.66 1.87 15.36
CA ALA A 63 -3.60 2.55 16.12
C ALA A 63 -2.31 2.63 15.29
N ASP A 64 -1.55 3.72 15.43
CA ASP A 64 -0.38 3.99 14.61
C ASP A 64 0.71 2.89 14.73
N GLU A 65 0.84 2.22 15.88
CA GLU A 65 1.75 1.07 16.02
C GLU A 65 1.30 -0.20 15.27
N ASN A 66 0.01 -0.30 14.91
CA ASN A 66 -0.61 -1.46 14.30
C ASN A 66 -0.78 -1.33 12.77
N ILE A 67 -0.37 -0.20 12.20
CA ILE A 67 -0.40 0.05 10.76
C ILE A 67 0.96 0.51 10.25
N HIS A 68 1.52 -0.23 9.29
CA HIS A 68 2.79 0.11 8.68
C HIS A 68 2.71 0.14 7.17
N VAL A 69 2.43 1.31 6.59
CA VAL A 69 2.32 1.47 5.13
C VAL A 69 3.47 2.35 4.62
N GLY A 70 4.38 1.73 3.85
CA GLY A 70 5.71 2.30 3.55
C GLY A 70 6.76 1.74 4.51
N PRO A 71 8.07 2.01 4.39
CA PRO A 71 8.80 2.66 3.31
C PRO A 71 9.04 1.70 2.12
N SER A 72 9.96 2.04 1.23
CA SER A 72 10.35 1.23 0.09
C SER A 72 11.84 0.99 0.18
N ASP A 73 12.25 -0.27 0.10
CA ASP A 73 13.65 -0.67 0.21
C ASP A 73 14.24 -0.92 -1.18
N TYR A 74 15.56 -0.78 -1.28
CA TYR A 74 16.28 -0.91 -2.53
C TYR A 74 16.91 -2.31 -2.64
N VAL A 75 16.55 -3.02 -3.70
CA VAL A 75 17.10 -4.34 -4.02
C VAL A 75 17.58 -4.33 -5.47
N ALA A 76 18.89 -4.18 -5.66
CA ALA A 76 19.48 -3.85 -6.97
C ALA A 76 19.05 -4.77 -8.11
N TRP A 77 19.00 -6.09 -7.88
CA TRP A 77 18.64 -7.07 -8.91
C TRP A 77 17.14 -7.10 -9.26
N GLN A 78 16.30 -6.35 -8.54
CA GLN A 78 14.88 -6.23 -8.88
C GLN A 78 14.64 -5.27 -10.04
N HIS A 79 15.58 -4.40 -10.41
CA HIS A 79 15.41 -3.42 -11.49
C HIS A 79 14.06 -2.68 -11.38
N ASP A 80 13.24 -2.60 -12.44
CA ASP A 80 11.92 -1.95 -12.41
C ASP A 80 10.80 -2.84 -11.82
N ASN A 81 11.10 -4.08 -11.43
CA ASN A 81 10.14 -4.96 -10.78
C ASN A 81 9.98 -4.58 -9.32
N LYS A 82 8.82 -4.01 -9.00
CA LYS A 82 8.41 -3.72 -7.65
C LYS A 82 7.73 -4.92 -7.03
N VAL A 83 8.25 -5.35 -5.89
CA VAL A 83 7.65 -6.40 -5.08
C VAL A 83 7.04 -5.79 -3.82
N CYS A 84 5.78 -6.09 -3.57
CA CYS A 84 5.06 -5.69 -2.37
C CYS A 84 4.61 -6.91 -1.57
N PHE A 85 4.88 -6.89 -0.27
CA PHE A 85 4.33 -7.81 0.72
C PHE A 85 3.27 -7.08 1.53
N LEU A 86 2.04 -7.59 1.50
CA LEU A 86 0.91 -7.09 2.26
C LEU A 86 0.49 -8.16 3.27
N ARG A 87 0.38 -7.76 4.54
CA ARG A 87 -0.22 -8.59 5.58
C ARG A 87 -1.37 -7.85 6.23
N MET A 88 -2.47 -8.56 6.46
CA MET A 88 -3.65 -8.05 7.15
C MET A 88 -4.11 -9.09 8.16
N GLU A 89 -4.25 -8.67 9.41
CA GLU A 89 -4.71 -9.53 10.50
C GLU A 89 -6.01 -8.98 11.05
N GLY A 90 -7.01 -9.84 11.22
CA GLY A 90 -8.29 -9.40 11.72
C GLY A 90 -9.09 -10.48 12.42
N LYS A 91 -10.32 -10.14 12.79
CA LYS A 91 -11.27 -11.03 13.44
C LYS A 91 -12.57 -11.10 12.66
N LEU A 92 -13.01 -12.33 12.40
CA LEU A 92 -14.30 -12.67 11.84
C LEU A 92 -15.39 -12.65 12.93
N PHE A 93 -16.61 -12.98 12.52
CA PHE A 93 -17.72 -13.22 13.45
C PHE A 93 -17.34 -14.23 14.54
N GLY A 94 -17.78 -13.96 15.78
CA GLY A 94 -17.41 -14.78 16.94
C GLY A 94 -15.97 -14.60 17.42
N GLY A 95 -15.25 -13.60 16.92
CA GLY A 95 -13.86 -13.31 17.33
C GLY A 95 -12.83 -14.27 16.74
N VAL A 96 -13.20 -15.09 15.75
CA VAL A 96 -12.31 -16.05 15.11
C VAL A 96 -11.19 -15.29 14.37
N PRO A 97 -9.91 -15.54 14.68
CA PRO A 97 -8.81 -14.85 14.04
C PRO A 97 -8.67 -15.23 12.57
N MET A 98 -8.27 -14.26 11.74
CA MET A 98 -7.92 -14.46 10.34
C MET A 98 -6.66 -13.70 9.98
N ASN A 99 -5.87 -14.27 9.08
CA ASN A 99 -4.67 -13.64 8.54
C ASN A 99 -4.71 -13.75 7.01
N LEU A 100 -4.34 -12.66 6.34
CA LEU A 100 -4.13 -12.61 4.91
C LEU A 100 -2.69 -12.17 4.65
N GLU A 101 -1.99 -12.93 3.81
CA GLU A 101 -0.70 -12.56 3.26
C GLU A 101 -0.80 -12.53 1.73
N LEU A 102 -0.28 -11.47 1.13
CA LEU A 102 -0.31 -11.27 -0.31
C LEU A 102 1.05 -10.75 -0.77
N ARG A 103 1.56 -11.34 -1.86
CA ARG A 103 2.73 -10.86 -2.59
C ARG A 103 2.31 -10.38 -3.96
N LEU A 104 2.60 -9.12 -4.28
CA LEU A 104 2.39 -8.53 -5.59
C LEU A 104 3.74 -8.22 -6.25
N SER A 105 3.95 -8.66 -7.47
CA SER A 105 5.12 -8.34 -8.29
C SER A 105 4.63 -7.64 -9.55
N VAL A 106 5.05 -6.40 -9.78
CA VAL A 106 4.60 -5.59 -10.92
C VAL A 106 5.73 -4.71 -11.41
N GLU A 107 5.70 -4.37 -12.69
CA GLU A 107 6.55 -3.32 -13.25
C GLU A 107 6.05 -1.94 -12.77
N ASP A 108 6.95 -1.12 -12.20
CA ASP A 108 6.57 0.12 -11.50
C ASP A 108 6.39 1.30 -12.47
N SER A 109 7.24 1.39 -13.50
CA SER A 109 7.24 2.50 -14.46
C SER A 109 5.96 2.54 -15.30
N PRO A 110 5.47 1.43 -15.91
CA PRO A 110 4.22 1.45 -16.67
C PRO A 110 2.99 1.74 -15.79
N ASN A 111 2.98 1.23 -14.55
CA ASN A 111 1.89 1.47 -13.61
C ASN A 111 1.74 2.95 -13.23
N SER A 112 2.85 3.68 -13.14
CA SER A 112 2.86 5.11 -12.82
C SER A 112 2.59 5.99 -14.04
N ALA A 113 3.03 5.55 -15.23
CA ALA A 113 2.80 6.25 -16.49
C ALA A 113 1.31 6.28 -16.87
N GLY A 114 0.58 5.18 -16.71
CA GLY A 114 -0.86 5.13 -17.01
C GLY A 114 -1.67 6.15 -16.21
N VAL A 115 -1.42 6.24 -14.89
CA VAL A 115 -2.09 7.21 -14.01
C VAL A 115 -1.76 8.65 -14.38
N SER A 116 -0.53 8.92 -14.80
CA SER A 116 -0.09 10.26 -15.21
C SER A 116 -0.77 10.73 -16.51
N ILE A 117 -0.94 9.82 -17.47
CA ILE A 117 -1.67 10.11 -18.73
C ILE A 117 -3.15 10.38 -18.44
N ASP A 118 -3.77 9.60 -17.56
CA ASP A 118 -5.17 9.82 -17.13
C ASP A 118 -5.36 11.19 -16.48
N ALA A 119 -4.45 11.59 -15.61
CA ALA A 119 -4.49 12.90 -14.97
C ALA A 119 -4.42 14.06 -15.98
N ILE A 120 -3.57 13.95 -17.01
CA ILE A 120 -3.46 14.96 -18.08
C ILE A 120 -4.75 15.04 -18.90
N ARG A 121 -5.37 13.90 -19.22
CA ARG A 121 -6.65 13.87 -19.97
C ARG A 121 -7.79 14.50 -19.19
N CYS A 122 -7.96 14.14 -17.92
CA CYS A 122 -8.97 14.74 -17.04
C CYS A 122 -8.76 16.26 -16.83
N GLY A 123 -7.54 16.76 -16.97
CA GLY A 123 -7.23 18.19 -16.88
C GLY A 123 -7.41 18.97 -18.19
N ARG A 124 -7.50 18.31 -19.34
CA ARG A 124 -7.77 18.91 -20.64
C ARG A 124 -9.25 18.93 -21.01
N ASP A 125 -10.03 18.01 -20.45
CA ASP A 125 -11.49 17.95 -20.63
C ASP A 125 -12.25 18.87 -19.63
N ARG A 126 -11.61 19.95 -19.16
CA ARG A 126 -12.21 21.04 -18.38
C ARG A 126 -11.97 22.39 -19.03
#